data_AF-A0A9X8ZZR1-F1
#
_entry.id   AF-A0A9X8ZZR1-F1
#
_cell.length_a   1.000
_cell.length_b   1.000
_cell.length_c   1.000
_cell.angle_alpha   90.00
_cell.angle_beta   90.00
_cell.angle_gamma   90.00
#
_symmetry.space_group_name_H-M   'P 1'
#
loop_
_entity.id
_entity.type
_entity.pdbx_description
1 polymer ?
#
loop_
_entity_poly.entity_id
_entity_poly.type
_entity_poly.pdbx_seq_one_letter_code
_entity_poly.pdbx_strand_id
1 'polypeptide(L)'
;PSLWEQLVETDKIQFYNVYGPTECTVDATCYHIKKDSKRVTIGRPLPNIQTYVLDRNRLPVPVGVMGELYIGGAGLARGYLNRPELTSE
;
A
#
# COMPACT_ATOMS: atom_id res chain seq x y z
N PRO A 1 12.97 8.66 20.61
CA PRO A 1 12.89 7.82 19.40
C PRO A 1 11.44 7.51 19.02
N SER A 2 11.14 7.40 17.73
CA SER A 2 9.84 6.88 17.27
C SER A 2 9.69 5.40 17.62
N LEU A 3 8.46 4.87 17.64
CA LEU A 3 8.21 3.45 17.88
C LEU A 3 9.06 2.56 16.94
N TRP A 4 9.16 2.95 15.68
CA TRP A 4 9.92 2.20 14.67
C TRP A 4 11.42 2.18 14.94
N GLU A 5 11.99 3.30 15.41
CA GLU A 5 13.40 3.37 15.83
C GLU A 5 13.68 2.44 17.00
N GLN A 6 12.73 2.23 17.91
CA GLN A 6 12.89 1.29 19.02
C GLN A 6 12.78 -0.17 18.57
N LEU A 7 11.85 -0.46 17.66
CA LEU A 7 11.59 -1.83 17.19
C LEU A 7 12.78 -2.38 16.39
N VAL A 8 13.37 -1.57 15.50
CA VAL A 8 14.49 -2.02 14.65
C VAL A 8 15.78 -2.33 15.40
N GLU A 9 15.93 -1.92 16.67
CA GLU A 9 17.11 -2.25 17.48
C GLU A 9 17.24 -3.76 17.76
N THR A 10 16.15 -4.51 17.69
CA THR A 10 16.16 -5.96 17.85
C THR A 10 16.66 -6.67 16.59
N ASP A 11 17.67 -7.53 16.72
CA ASP A 11 18.29 -8.24 15.58
C ASP A 11 17.58 -9.55 15.19
N LYS A 12 16.63 -10.02 15.99
CA LYS A 12 15.96 -11.32 15.81
C LYS A 12 14.52 -11.25 15.30
N ILE A 13 13.96 -10.05 15.19
CA ILE A 13 12.57 -9.84 14.76
C ILE A 13 12.58 -8.86 13.60
N GLN A 14 11.83 -9.19 12.55
CA GLN A 14 11.64 -8.31 11.41
C GLN A 14 10.31 -7.59 11.54
N PHE A 15 10.31 -6.30 11.17
CA PHE A 15 9.14 -5.45 11.25
C PHE A 15 8.72 -5.01 9.86
N TYR A 16 7.41 -5.04 9.63
CA TYR A 16 6.82 -4.67 8.37
C TYR A 16 5.73 -3.64 8.62
N ASN A 17 5.78 -2.53 7.89
CA ASN A 17 4.66 -1.63 7.80
C ASN A 17 3.85 -2.03 6.57
N VAL A 18 2.57 -2.33 6.78
CA VAL A 18 1.66 -2.79 5.73
C VAL A 18 0.52 -1.80 5.56
N TYR A 19 -0.03 -1.76 4.36
CA TYR A 19 -1.19 -0.94 4.04
C TYR A 19 -2.04 -1.65 3.00
N GLY A 20 -3.34 -1.71 3.26
CA GLY A 20 -4.36 -2.07 2.30
C GLY A 20 -5.75 -1.68 2.82
N PRO A 21 -6.64 -1.18 1.96
CA PRO A 21 -8.06 -1.06 2.30
C PRO A 21 -8.71 -2.45 2.33
N THR A 22 -9.89 -2.57 2.96
CA THR A 22 -10.63 -3.84 3.06
C THR A 22 -10.93 -4.43 1.68
N GLU A 23 -11.22 -3.58 0.69
CA GLU A 23 -11.49 -3.90 -0.70
C GLU A 23 -10.30 -4.54 -1.43
N CYS A 24 -9.10 -4.46 -0.86
CA CYS A 24 -7.87 -5.04 -1.41
C CYS A 24 -7.35 -6.23 -0.59
N THR A 25 -8.21 -6.84 0.25
CA THR A 25 -7.94 -8.07 1.01
C THR A 25 -6.81 -7.92 2.04
N VAL A 26 -7.09 -7.15 3.09
CA VAL A 26 -6.20 -6.87 4.24
C VAL A 26 -5.03 -5.95 3.87
N ASP A 27 -4.08 -6.43 3.08
CA ASP A 27 -2.86 -5.69 2.73
C ASP A 27 -2.63 -5.66 1.22
N ALA A 28 -2.24 -4.50 0.70
CA ALA A 28 -1.92 -4.30 -0.71
C ALA A 28 -0.43 -3.99 -0.93
N THR A 29 0.19 -3.32 0.04
CA THR A 29 1.58 -2.87 -0.01
C THR A 29 2.29 -3.21 1.30
N CYS A 30 3.60 -3.42 1.21
CA CYS A 30 4.43 -3.78 2.33
C CYS A 30 5.79 -3.08 2.27
N TYR A 31 6.25 -2.59 3.42
CA TYR A 31 7.57 -2.02 3.64
C TYR A 31 8.30 -2.79 4.74
N HIS A 32 9.41 -3.45 4.40
CA HIS A 32 10.32 -4.01 5.39
C HIS A 32 11.11 -2.88 6.06
N ILE A 33 10.85 -2.66 7.35
CA ILE A 33 11.52 -1.66 8.16
C ILE A 33 12.90 -2.19 8.55
N LYS A 34 13.95 -1.43 8.25
CA LYS A 34 15.35 -1.76 8.55
C LYS A 34 15.99 -0.68 9.42
N LYS A 35 17.10 -1.01 10.08
CA LYS A 35 17.87 -0.05 10.89
C LYS A 35 18.32 1.20 10.10
N ASP A 36 18.57 1.05 8.80
CA ASP A 36 18.99 2.13 7.90
C ASP A 36 17.82 2.82 7.16
N SER A 37 16.57 2.46 7.47
CA SER A 37 15.38 3.09 6.91
C SER A 37 15.31 4.57 7.29
N LYS A 38 15.59 5.48 6.34
CA LYS A 38 15.49 6.94 6.55
C LYS A 38 14.07 7.42 6.90
N ARG A 39 13.04 6.70 6.45
CA ARG A 39 11.62 6.97 6.70
C ARG A 39 10.80 5.69 6.50
N VAL A 40 9.83 5.46 7.37
CA VAL A 40 8.83 4.39 7.20
C VAL A 40 7.79 4.82 6.17
N THR A 41 7.53 3.96 5.18
CA THR A 41 6.55 4.18 4.11
C THR A 41 5.55 3.03 4.07
N ILE A 42 4.55 3.08 3.19
CA ILE A 42 3.68 1.93 2.88
C ILE A 42 4.36 0.91 1.94
N GLY A 43 5.51 1.27 1.37
CA GLY A 43 6.38 0.35 0.65
C GLY A 43 5.96 0.08 -0.79
N ARG A 44 6.01 -1.19 -1.19
CA ARG A 44 5.77 -1.64 -2.57
C ARG A 44 4.62 -2.64 -2.62
N PRO A 45 3.99 -2.84 -3.80
CA PRO A 45 2.93 -3.83 -3.97
C PRO A 45 3.38 -5.23 -3.52
N LEU A 46 2.48 -5.96 -2.89
CA LEU A 46 2.63 -7.40 -2.67
C LEU A 46 2.58 -8.14 -4.02
N PRO A 47 3.05 -9.41 -4.09
CA PRO A 47 2.99 -10.19 -5.31
C PRO A 47 1.58 -10.23 -5.92
N ASN A 48 1.50 -10.11 -7.25
CA ASN A 48 0.25 -10.08 -8.03
C ASN A 48 -0.68 -8.87 -7.76
N ILE A 49 -0.22 -7.88 -7.00
CA ILE A 49 -0.89 -6.57 -6.83
C ILE A 49 -0.14 -5.53 -7.65
N GLN A 50 -0.89 -4.60 -8.23
CA GLN A 50 -0.40 -3.43 -8.95
C GLN A 50 -0.86 -2.18 -8.23
N THR A 51 -0.01 -1.15 -8.19
CA THR A 51 -0.38 0.15 -7.66
C THR A 51 0.01 1.24 -8.64
N TYR A 52 -0.88 2.22 -8.80
CA TYR A 52 -0.66 3.38 -9.64
C TYR A 52 -0.90 4.64 -8.83
N VAL A 53 -0.11 5.68 -9.06
CA VAL A 53 -0.39 7.02 -8.54
C VAL A 53 -0.86 7.86 -9.71
N LEU A 54 -2.12 8.26 -9.71
CA LEU A 54 -2.80 8.87 -10.85
C LEU A 54 -3.17 10.33 -10.59
N ASP A 55 -3.21 11.12 -11.65
CA ASP A 55 -3.78 12.47 -11.63
C ASP A 55 -5.32 12.44 -11.83
N ARG A 56 -5.94 13.63 -11.86
CA ARG A 56 -7.39 13.80 -12.07
C ARG A 56 -7.90 13.28 -13.42
N ASN A 57 -7.01 13.10 -14.40
CA ASN A 57 -7.33 12.55 -15.72
C ASN A 57 -7.09 11.04 -15.77
N ARG A 58 -6.82 10.40 -14.62
CA ARG A 58 -6.49 8.97 -14.47
C ARG A 58 -5.21 8.57 -15.20
N LEU A 59 -4.25 9.50 -15.33
CA LEU A 59 -2.94 9.23 -15.94
C LEU A 59 -1.84 9.11 -14.86
N PRO A 60 -0.85 8.21 -15.03
CA PRO A 60 0.24 8.08 -14.07
C PRO A 60 1.03 9.38 -13.89
N VAL A 61 1.26 9.78 -12.64
CA VAL A 61 2.10 10.94 -12.33
C VAL A 61 3.59 10.58 -12.34
N PRO A 62 4.49 11.54 -12.61
CA PRO A 62 5.93 11.33 -12.47
C PRO A 62 6.34 10.99 -11.03
N VAL A 63 7.49 10.32 -10.88
CA VAL A 63 8.05 9.98 -9.57
C VAL A 63 8.25 11.24 -8.71
N GLY A 64 7.76 11.18 -7.46
CA GLY A 64 7.85 12.29 -6.49
C GLY A 64 6.71 13.31 -6.58
N VAL A 65 5.82 13.19 -7.57
CA VAL A 65 4.62 14.02 -7.69
C VAL A 65 3.46 13.36 -6.94
N MET A 66 2.66 14.16 -6.25
CA MET A 66 1.48 13.70 -5.54
C MET A 66 0.34 13.35 -6.52
N GLY A 67 -0.38 12.26 -6.23
CA GLY A 67 -1.59 11.86 -6.93
C GLY A 67 -2.40 10.87 -6.07
N GLU A 68 -3.50 10.38 -6.61
CA GLU A 68 -4.38 9.41 -5.95
C GLU A 68 -3.86 7.98 -6.17
N LEU A 69 -3.89 7.15 -5.12
CA LEU A 69 -3.44 5.77 -5.19
C LEU A 69 -4.55 4.85 -5.70
N TYR A 70 -4.30 4.17 -6.81
CA TYR A 70 -5.16 3.12 -7.37
C TYR A 70 -4.50 1.77 -7.20
N ILE A 71 -5.30 0.75 -6.87
CA ILE A 71 -4.84 -0.61 -6.61
C ILE A 71 -5.53 -1.56 -7.58
N GLY A 72 -4.78 -2.50 -8.16
CA GLY A 72 -5.27 -3.50 -9.07
C GLY A 72 -4.63 -4.86 -8.85
N GLY A 73 -5.10 -5.87 -9.58
CA GLY A 73 -4.56 -7.24 -9.53
C GLY A 73 -5.36 -8.18 -8.62
N ALA A 74 -4.70 -9.25 -8.17
CA ALA A 74 -5.38 -10.41 -7.57
C ALA A 74 -5.96 -10.15 -6.16
N GLY A 75 -5.56 -9.05 -5.50
CA GLY A 75 -6.04 -8.69 -4.17
C GLY A 75 -7.42 -7.99 -4.16
N LEU A 76 -7.96 -7.61 -5.31
CA LEU A 76 -9.24 -6.91 -5.37
C LEU A 76 -10.41 -7.81 -4.96
N ALA A 77 -11.27 -7.28 -4.10
CA ALA A 77 -12.54 -7.88 -3.77
C ALA A 77 -13.44 -7.96 -5.02
N ARG A 78 -14.47 -8.82 -4.95
CA ARG A 78 -15.48 -8.90 -6.01
C ARG A 78 -16.33 -7.63 -6.17
N GLY A 79 -16.31 -6.75 -5.17
CA GLY A 79 -17.15 -5.55 -5.09
C GLY A 79 -18.05 -5.55 -3.87
N TYR A 80 -18.99 -4.61 -3.85
CA TYR A 80 -19.91 -4.41 -2.74
C TYR A 80 -21.19 -5.22 -2.94
N LEU A 81 -21.55 -6.04 -1.95
CA LEU A 81 -22.73 -6.89 -2.00
C LEU A 81 -24.02 -6.05 -2.21
N ASN A 82 -24.82 -6.43 -3.19
CA ASN A 82 -26.08 -5.77 -3.57
C ASN A 82 -25.93 -4.27 -3.92
N ARG A 83 -24.72 -3.84 -4.34
CA ARG A 83 -24.44 -2.46 -4.75
C ARG A 83 -23.61 -2.42 -6.04
N PRO A 84 -24.17 -2.86 -7.18
CA PRO A 84 -23.45 -2.89 -8.45
C PRO A 84 -23.05 -1.50 -8.95
N GLU A 85 -23.85 -0.46 -8.66
CA GLU A 85 -23.55 0.92 -9.04
C GLU A 85 -22.30 1.42 -8.32
N LEU A 86 -22.20 1.19 -7.00
CA LEU A 86 -21.04 1.55 -6.19
C LEU A 86 -19.79 0.73 -6.55
N THR A 87 -19.99 -0.51 -7.02
CA THR A 87 -18.89 -1.35 -7.50
C THR A 87 -18.30 -0.84 -8.82
N SER A 88 -19.07 -0.04 -9.58
CA SER A 88 -18.71 0.41 -10.94
C SER A 88 -18.36 1.91 -11.03
N GLU A 89 -18.23 2.61 -9.90
CA GLU A 89 -17.82 4.03 -9.82
C GLU A 89 -16.38 4.25 -10.34
#